data_AF-A0A956IZ64-F1
#
_entry.id   AF-A0A956IZ64-F1
#
_cell.length_a   1.000
_cell.length_b   1.000
_cell.length_c   1.000
_cell.angle_alpha   90.00
_cell.angle_beta   90.00
_cell.angle_gamma   90.00
#
_symmetry.space_group_name_H-M   'P 1'
#
loop_
_entity.id
_entity.type
_entity.pdbx_description
1 polymer ?
#
loop_
_entity_poly.entity_id
_entity_poly.type
_entity_poly.pdbx_seq_one_letter_code
_entity_poly.pdbx_strand_id
1 'polypeptide(L)'
;MAVVLLWIAVHTFPGLGPVLADTLRAVIGKDAVTSIENKAYAVQDRFNQWWYGNEPPKAYWEVPAAADSSIPETPSATPDAGPPPLPPFRPADVGPVHKSWSAPGDGQWVPIKDAQHPDAETVMFKTLLHSDRNRSWAEVFVVAVDLRRVDLHAMAGYQEPKSFEVAGSKYKRAAKIPTEHVSRLLGAFNGGFKTEHGYYGMKIDGITLVKPRPKACTVAKFDDGKLRIATWKTIEGIEDKMQWFRQAPGCMYEDGKRHPGLMDPDARAWGATLDGETVIRRSAIGLDESREVLFVAITKDTTARALADGMHHAGAATVAQLDVNWSYPKFLLYEPVEGGSTLKAVPLAKGFEHKEDEYVGARSMRDFFYLTRKPDGDG
;
A
#
# COMPACT_ATOMS: atom_id res chain seq x y z
N MET A 1 -20.28 -24.45 -23.71
CA MET A 1 -21.62 -24.69 -23.11
C MET A 1 -21.58 -24.98 -21.62
N ALA A 2 -20.74 -25.91 -21.14
CA ALA A 2 -20.70 -26.28 -19.71
C ALA A 2 -20.40 -25.12 -18.74
N VAL A 3 -19.49 -24.20 -19.10
CA VAL A 3 -19.12 -23.05 -18.25
C VAL A 3 -20.27 -22.04 -18.12
N VAL A 4 -21.01 -21.79 -19.21
CA VAL A 4 -22.16 -20.87 -19.22
C VAL A 4 -23.33 -21.46 -18.44
N LEU A 5 -23.58 -22.76 -18.57
CA LEU A 5 -24.61 -23.46 -17.81
C LEU A 5 -24.29 -23.50 -16.31
N LEU A 6 -23.01 -23.69 -15.94
CA LEU A 6 -22.57 -23.64 -14.55
C LEU A 6 -22.72 -22.24 -13.95
N TRP A 7 -22.38 -21.19 -14.72
CA TRP A 7 -22.57 -19.81 -14.30
C TRP A 7 -24.05 -19.47 -14.06
N ILE A 8 -24.93 -19.87 -14.99
CA ILE A 8 -26.38 -19.70 -14.86
C ILE A 8 -26.87 -20.44 -13.62
N ALA A 9 -26.45 -21.69 -13.39
CA ALA A 9 -26.88 -22.51 -12.26
C ALA A 9 -26.45 -21.94 -10.90
N VAL A 10 -25.22 -21.40 -10.80
CA VAL A 10 -24.73 -20.76 -9.57
C VAL A 10 -25.52 -19.48 -9.25
N HIS A 11 -26.00 -18.77 -10.26
CA HIS A 11 -26.75 -17.51 -10.08
C HIS A 11 -28.27 -17.69 -10.00
N THR A 12 -28.82 -18.85 -10.39
CA THR A 12 -30.26 -19.17 -10.25
C THR A 12 -30.59 -19.93 -8.96
N PHE A 13 -29.65 -20.68 -8.36
CA PHE A 13 -29.90 -21.48 -7.16
C PHE A 13 -29.09 -20.96 -5.95
N PRO A 14 -29.74 -20.24 -5.01
CA PRO A 14 -29.10 -19.81 -3.76
C PRO A 14 -28.63 -21.04 -2.96
N GLY A 15 -27.32 -21.14 -2.69
CA GLY A 15 -26.72 -22.26 -1.95
C GLY A 15 -25.86 -23.20 -2.79
N LEU A 16 -25.98 -23.19 -4.12
CA LEU A 16 -25.14 -24.01 -4.99
C LEU A 16 -23.67 -23.54 -5.00
N GLY A 17 -23.46 -22.23 -4.99
CA GLY A 17 -22.13 -21.60 -4.89
C GLY A 17 -21.38 -21.99 -3.61
N PRO A 18 -21.97 -21.83 -2.41
CA PRO A 18 -21.38 -22.28 -1.15
C PRO A 18 -21.03 -23.77 -1.12
N VAL A 19 -21.92 -24.65 -1.59
CA VAL A 19 -21.67 -26.11 -1.60
C VAL A 19 -20.53 -26.50 -2.55
N LEU A 20 -20.47 -25.91 -3.74
CA LEU A 20 -19.34 -26.10 -4.65
C LEU A 20 -18.03 -25.59 -4.03
N ALA A 21 -18.07 -24.41 -3.41
CA ALA A 21 -16.90 -23.80 -2.77
C ALA A 21 -16.40 -24.64 -1.58
N ASP A 22 -17.28 -25.19 -0.76
CA ASP A 22 -16.92 -26.01 0.40
C ASP A 22 -16.39 -27.39 -0.02
N THR A 23 -16.94 -27.96 -1.10
CA THR A 23 -16.43 -29.20 -1.69
C THR A 23 -15.03 -29.00 -2.31
N LEU A 24 -14.79 -27.86 -2.96
CA LEU A 24 -13.47 -27.47 -3.48
C LEU A 24 -12.46 -27.18 -2.36
N ARG A 25 -12.89 -26.56 -1.26
CA ARG A 25 -12.05 -26.27 -0.07
C ARG A 25 -11.59 -27.53 0.66
N ALA A 26 -12.41 -28.58 0.67
CA ALA A 26 -12.09 -29.84 1.34
C ALA A 26 -11.01 -30.69 0.63
N VAL A 27 -10.77 -30.46 -0.67
CA VAL A 27 -9.96 -31.38 -1.50
C VAL A 27 -8.58 -30.81 -1.88
N ILE A 28 -8.40 -29.49 -2.03
CA ILE A 28 -7.27 -28.99 -2.85
C ILE A 28 -6.30 -28.02 -2.14
N GLY A 29 -6.57 -27.63 -0.88
CA GLY A 29 -5.67 -26.75 -0.13
C GLY A 29 -5.61 -25.30 -0.65
N LYS A 30 -5.08 -24.38 0.17
CA LYS A 30 -5.23 -22.93 -0.01
C LYS A 30 -4.64 -22.37 -1.31
N ASP A 31 -3.58 -22.99 -1.85
CA ASP A 31 -2.90 -22.49 -3.05
C ASP A 31 -3.67 -22.79 -4.36
N ALA A 32 -4.56 -23.78 -4.36
CA ALA A 32 -5.38 -24.13 -5.53
C ALA A 32 -6.63 -23.25 -5.68
N VAL A 33 -7.16 -22.72 -4.57
CA VAL A 33 -8.30 -21.78 -4.58
C VAL A 33 -7.91 -20.47 -5.27
N THR A 34 -6.71 -19.96 -5.00
CA THR A 34 -6.16 -18.77 -5.68
C THR A 34 -5.97 -19.00 -7.18
N SER A 35 -5.66 -20.22 -7.63
CA SER A 35 -5.56 -20.54 -9.07
C SER A 35 -6.93 -20.56 -9.79
N ILE A 36 -8.00 -20.95 -9.10
CA ILE A 36 -9.36 -20.93 -9.66
C ILE A 36 -9.91 -19.50 -9.70
N GLU A 37 -9.66 -18.71 -8.65
CA GLU A 37 -10.05 -17.30 -8.59
C GLU A 37 -9.36 -16.49 -9.72
N ASN A 38 -8.06 -16.70 -9.96
CA ASN A 38 -7.32 -16.02 -11.04
C ASN A 38 -7.81 -16.35 -12.46
N LYS A 39 -8.28 -17.59 -12.72
CA LYS A 39 -8.86 -17.94 -14.03
C LYS A 39 -10.22 -17.30 -14.27
N ALA A 40 -11.00 -17.09 -13.21
CA ALA A 40 -12.25 -16.34 -13.30
C ALA A 40 -11.96 -14.87 -13.64
N TYR A 41 -10.91 -14.28 -13.05
CA TYR A 41 -10.52 -12.89 -13.30
C TYR A 41 -10.04 -12.62 -14.73
N ALA A 42 -9.22 -13.48 -15.34
CA ALA A 42 -8.79 -13.29 -16.74
C ALA A 42 -9.94 -13.33 -17.77
N VAL A 43 -10.95 -14.18 -17.51
CA VAL A 43 -12.18 -14.22 -18.32
C VAL A 43 -13.05 -12.99 -18.02
N GLN A 44 -13.09 -12.58 -16.76
CA GLN A 44 -13.82 -11.39 -16.32
C GLN A 44 -13.18 -10.09 -16.84
N ASP A 45 -11.86 -9.93 -16.94
CA ASP A 45 -11.19 -8.74 -17.48
C ASP A 45 -11.47 -8.59 -18.98
N ARG A 46 -11.40 -9.68 -19.77
CA ARG A 46 -11.79 -9.66 -21.18
C ARG A 46 -13.27 -9.34 -21.37
N PHE A 47 -14.14 -9.90 -20.52
CA PHE A 47 -15.56 -9.60 -20.53
C PHE A 47 -15.86 -8.17 -20.10
N ASN A 48 -15.17 -7.66 -19.06
CA ASN A 48 -15.32 -6.30 -18.54
C ASN A 48 -14.80 -5.26 -19.53
N GLN A 49 -13.70 -5.51 -20.24
CA GLN A 49 -13.25 -4.64 -21.34
C GLN A 49 -14.26 -4.59 -22.46
N TRP A 50 -14.87 -5.73 -22.79
CA TRP A 50 -15.90 -5.78 -23.82
C TRP A 50 -17.20 -5.09 -23.39
N TRP A 51 -17.60 -5.21 -22.11
CA TRP A 51 -18.87 -4.65 -21.64
C TRP A 51 -18.80 -3.25 -21.04
N TYR A 52 -17.77 -2.98 -20.25
CA TYR A 52 -17.61 -1.77 -19.44
C TYR A 52 -16.48 -0.87 -19.92
N GLY A 53 -15.79 -1.20 -21.03
CA GLY A 53 -14.68 -0.40 -21.56
C GLY A 53 -15.03 1.07 -21.87
N ASN A 54 -16.33 1.38 -22.00
CA ASN A 54 -16.83 2.75 -22.21
C ASN A 54 -17.48 3.38 -20.97
N GLU A 55 -17.52 2.69 -19.82
CA GLU A 55 -18.04 3.31 -18.59
C GLU A 55 -17.05 4.38 -18.09
N PRO A 56 -17.51 5.57 -17.70
CA PRO A 56 -16.65 6.58 -17.12
C PRO A 56 -16.10 6.13 -15.75
N PRO A 57 -14.88 6.56 -15.37
CA PRO A 57 -14.34 6.29 -14.04
C PRO A 57 -15.24 6.79 -12.91
N LYS A 58 -15.23 6.08 -11.76
CA LYS A 58 -16.13 6.34 -10.62
C LYS A 58 -15.35 6.92 -9.44
N ALA A 59 -15.96 7.90 -8.77
CA ALA A 59 -15.43 8.43 -7.51
C ALA A 59 -15.75 7.49 -6.34
N TYR A 60 -14.87 7.44 -5.35
CA TYR A 60 -15.03 6.60 -4.15
C TYR A 60 -15.34 7.36 -2.86
N TRP A 61 -15.22 8.68 -2.90
CA TRP A 61 -15.56 9.58 -1.82
C TRP A 61 -15.86 10.95 -2.39
N GLU A 62 -16.58 11.74 -1.60
CA GLU A 62 -16.79 13.15 -1.88
C GLU A 62 -15.53 13.93 -1.52
N VAL A 63 -15.16 14.92 -2.34
CA VAL A 63 -14.15 15.91 -1.98
C VAL A 63 -14.87 17.01 -1.22
N PRO A 64 -14.55 17.23 0.07
CA PRO A 64 -15.10 18.36 0.80
C PRO A 64 -14.77 19.65 0.06
N ALA A 65 -15.72 20.60 0.01
CA ALA A 65 -15.40 21.96 -0.44
C ALA A 65 -14.20 22.45 0.36
N ALA A 66 -13.21 23.05 -0.32
CA ALA A 66 -12.03 23.59 0.34
C ALA A 66 -12.50 24.51 1.47
N ALA A 67 -12.27 24.10 2.72
CA ALA A 67 -12.45 25.01 3.83
C ALA A 67 -11.45 26.15 3.59
N ASP A 68 -11.96 27.38 3.46
CA ASP A 68 -11.15 28.58 3.38
C ASP A 68 -10.09 28.50 4.47
N SER A 69 -8.86 28.25 4.06
CA SER A 69 -7.72 28.27 4.96
C SER A 69 -7.47 29.74 5.25
N SER A 70 -8.20 30.30 6.21
CA SER A 70 -7.83 31.56 6.83
C SER A 70 -6.45 31.35 7.43
N ILE A 71 -5.45 31.88 6.74
CA ILE A 71 -4.09 31.99 7.25
C ILE A 71 -4.21 32.75 8.57
N PRO A 72 -3.86 32.16 9.73
CA PRO A 72 -3.78 32.93 10.96
C PRO A 72 -2.73 34.02 10.75
N GLU A 73 -3.08 35.28 11.04
CA GLU A 73 -2.14 36.40 11.05
C GLU A 73 -0.91 36.01 11.87
N THR A 74 0.26 36.20 11.26
CA THR A 74 1.56 35.96 11.90
C THR A 74 1.69 36.85 13.13
N PRO A 75 1.84 36.31 14.36
CA PRO A 75 2.20 37.13 15.50
C PRO A 75 3.62 37.67 15.27
N SER A 76 3.81 38.98 15.46
CA SER A 76 5.15 39.60 15.49
C SER A 76 6.07 38.82 16.43
N ALA A 77 7.20 38.35 15.89
CA ALA A 77 8.16 37.52 16.62
C ALA A 77 8.84 38.30 17.75
N THR A 78 8.69 37.78 18.98
CA THR A 78 9.56 38.11 20.12
C THR A 78 10.91 37.39 19.93
N PRO A 79 12.08 37.99 20.26
CA PRO A 79 13.39 37.43 19.88
C PRO A 79 13.87 36.18 20.63
N ASP A 80 12.99 35.46 21.35
CA ASP A 80 13.38 34.36 22.25
C ASP A 80 12.47 33.12 22.14
N ALA A 81 11.83 32.93 20.99
CA ALA A 81 11.11 31.69 20.69
C ALA A 81 12.04 30.74 19.91
N GLY A 82 12.02 29.46 20.25
CA GLY A 82 12.78 28.40 19.57
C GLY A 82 12.50 28.29 18.06
N PRO A 83 13.00 27.23 17.39
CA PRO A 83 12.76 27.07 15.96
C PRO A 83 11.27 27.18 15.62
N PRO A 84 10.91 27.89 14.54
CA PRO A 84 9.52 28.13 14.19
C PRO A 84 8.78 26.81 13.97
N PRO A 85 7.48 26.74 14.33
CA PRO A 85 6.69 25.53 14.14
C PRO A 85 6.63 25.16 12.64
N LEU A 86 6.68 23.86 12.36
CA LEU A 86 6.58 23.35 10.99
C LEU A 86 5.26 23.80 10.35
N PRO A 87 5.24 24.17 9.05
CA PRO A 87 4.01 24.54 8.39
C PRO A 87 3.04 23.35 8.32
N PRO A 88 1.72 23.63 8.25
CA PRO A 88 0.71 22.60 8.05
C PRO A 88 1.00 21.71 6.85
N PHE A 89 0.77 20.42 6.99
CA PHE A 89 0.90 19.48 5.88
C PHE A 89 -0.34 19.53 4.98
N ARG A 90 -0.13 19.82 3.68
CA ARG A 90 -1.14 19.65 2.64
C ARG A 90 -0.45 19.41 1.29
N PRO A 91 -0.55 18.20 0.70
CA PRO A 91 -0.09 17.97 -0.66
C PRO A 91 -0.85 18.84 -1.66
N ALA A 92 -0.17 19.29 -2.72
CA ALA A 92 -0.81 20.03 -3.80
C ALA A 92 -1.71 19.10 -4.63
N ASP A 93 -2.90 19.56 -4.98
CA ASP A 93 -3.81 18.81 -5.85
C ASP A 93 -3.18 18.64 -7.24
N VAL A 94 -3.01 17.39 -7.64
CA VAL A 94 -2.34 17.01 -8.90
C VAL A 94 -3.33 16.93 -10.07
N GLY A 95 -4.63 16.90 -9.76
CA GLY A 95 -5.70 16.71 -10.72
C GLY A 95 -5.66 15.34 -11.41
N PRO A 96 -6.53 15.09 -12.40
CA PRO A 96 -6.60 13.80 -13.05
C PRO A 96 -5.37 13.52 -13.92
N VAL A 97 -4.96 12.25 -13.97
CA VAL A 97 -3.90 11.78 -14.88
C VAL A 97 -4.30 12.04 -16.34
N HIS A 98 -5.56 11.81 -16.69
CA HIS A 98 -6.13 12.02 -18.02
C HIS A 98 -7.38 12.90 -17.92
N LYS A 99 -7.33 14.15 -18.37
CA LYS A 99 -8.45 15.11 -18.25
C LYS A 99 -9.76 14.64 -18.90
N SER A 100 -9.68 13.89 -19.99
CA SER A 100 -10.85 13.37 -20.70
C SER A 100 -11.35 12.03 -20.14
N TRP A 101 -10.67 11.47 -19.13
CA TRP A 101 -10.92 10.13 -18.59
C TRP A 101 -10.62 10.14 -17.09
N SER A 102 -11.53 10.75 -16.33
CA SER A 102 -11.37 10.98 -14.90
C SER A 102 -12.69 10.96 -14.15
N ALA A 103 -12.63 10.58 -12.88
CA ALA A 103 -13.75 10.75 -11.96
C ALA A 103 -13.73 12.17 -11.34
N PRO A 104 -14.89 12.70 -10.90
CA PRO A 104 -14.92 13.89 -10.05
C PRO A 104 -14.01 13.70 -8.82
N GLY A 105 -13.12 14.67 -8.58
CA GLY A 105 -12.18 14.62 -7.46
C GLY A 105 -10.88 13.86 -7.70
N ASP A 106 -10.66 13.29 -8.90
CA ASP A 106 -9.39 12.63 -9.22
C ASP A 106 -8.21 13.57 -9.00
N GLY A 107 -7.23 13.10 -8.22
CA GLY A 107 -6.03 13.85 -7.86
C GLY A 107 -6.25 15.03 -6.92
N GLN A 108 -7.44 15.18 -6.33
CA GLN A 108 -7.68 16.11 -5.22
C GLN A 108 -7.44 15.40 -3.89
N TRP A 109 -6.70 16.03 -2.99
CA TRP A 109 -6.31 15.48 -1.69
C TRP A 109 -7.37 15.75 -0.63
N VAL A 110 -7.89 14.67 -0.05
CA VAL A 110 -8.88 14.69 1.03
C VAL A 110 -8.20 14.33 2.35
N PRO A 111 -8.36 15.13 3.43
CA PRO A 111 -7.73 14.84 4.71
C PRO A 111 -8.24 13.51 5.30
N ILE A 112 -7.33 12.72 5.85
CA ILE A 112 -7.67 11.55 6.66
C ILE A 112 -7.62 11.99 8.13
N LYS A 113 -8.78 11.97 8.79
CA LYS A 113 -8.87 12.29 10.22
C LYS A 113 -8.29 11.16 11.05
N ASP A 114 -7.54 11.53 12.09
CA ASP A 114 -7.11 10.61 13.14
C ASP A 114 -8.29 10.37 14.08
N ALA A 115 -8.90 9.18 14.02
CA ALA A 115 -10.06 8.84 14.83
C ALA A 115 -9.73 8.74 16.33
N GLN A 116 -8.46 8.52 16.69
CA GLN A 116 -8.02 8.50 18.08
C GLN A 116 -7.80 9.92 18.62
N HIS A 117 -7.37 10.84 17.75
CA HIS A 117 -7.12 12.25 18.10
C HIS A 117 -7.78 13.19 17.08
N PRO A 118 -9.11 13.38 17.15
CA PRO A 118 -9.85 14.17 16.14
C PRO A 118 -9.39 15.62 16.01
N ASP A 119 -8.83 16.19 17.07
CA ASP A 119 -8.34 17.57 17.13
C ASP A 119 -6.86 17.72 16.75
N ALA A 120 -6.15 16.60 16.53
CA ALA A 120 -4.75 16.63 16.15
C ALA A 120 -4.55 17.11 14.70
N GLU A 121 -3.39 17.68 14.44
CA GLU A 121 -3.02 18.12 13.09
C GLU A 121 -3.15 16.96 12.08
N THR A 122 -3.68 17.27 10.90
CA THR A 122 -3.81 16.32 9.79
C THR A 122 -2.44 16.01 9.22
N VAL A 123 -2.05 14.74 9.28
CA VAL A 123 -0.74 14.25 8.80
C VAL A 123 -0.85 13.25 7.65
N MET A 124 -2.08 12.92 7.23
CA MET A 124 -2.35 12.04 6.11
C MET A 124 -3.47 12.58 5.24
N PHE A 125 -3.31 12.44 3.92
CA PHE A 125 -4.32 12.76 2.92
C PHE A 125 -4.50 11.57 1.99
N LYS A 126 -5.71 11.39 1.47
CA LYS A 126 -6.02 10.39 0.44
C LYS A 126 -6.45 11.04 -0.87
N THR A 127 -6.10 10.42 -1.98
CA THR A 127 -6.63 10.76 -3.30
C THR A 127 -6.88 9.50 -4.13
N LEU A 128 -7.64 9.67 -5.20
CA LEU A 128 -7.99 8.62 -6.16
C LEU A 128 -7.46 9.06 -7.53
N LEU A 129 -6.90 8.12 -8.28
CA LEU A 129 -6.41 8.34 -9.62
C LEU A 129 -6.84 7.19 -10.54
N HIS A 130 -7.14 7.53 -11.79
CA HIS A 130 -7.37 6.57 -12.88
C HIS A 130 -6.29 6.75 -13.95
N SER A 131 -5.20 6.00 -13.81
CA SER A 131 -4.02 6.11 -14.67
C SER A 131 -4.07 5.21 -15.91
N ASP A 132 -4.91 4.17 -15.92
CA ASP A 132 -5.13 3.29 -17.08
C ASP A 132 -6.19 3.88 -18.02
N ARG A 133 -5.79 4.21 -19.26
CA ARG A 133 -6.70 4.74 -20.29
C ARG A 133 -7.68 3.70 -20.83
N ASN A 134 -7.38 2.42 -20.66
CA ASN A 134 -8.17 1.33 -21.23
C ASN A 134 -9.12 0.70 -20.22
N ARG A 135 -9.01 1.07 -18.93
CA ARG A 135 -9.77 0.47 -17.82
C ARG A 135 -10.20 1.55 -16.84
N SER A 136 -11.45 1.99 -16.93
CA SER A 136 -12.02 2.99 -16.01
C SER A 136 -12.15 2.48 -14.56
N TRP A 137 -12.14 1.16 -14.36
CA TRP A 137 -12.15 0.52 -13.04
C TRP A 137 -10.74 0.25 -12.47
N ALA A 138 -9.68 0.70 -13.15
CA ALA A 138 -8.30 0.56 -12.68
C ALA A 138 -7.97 1.65 -11.64
N GLU A 139 -8.57 1.55 -10.46
CA GLU A 139 -8.46 2.56 -9.42
C GLU A 139 -7.10 2.50 -8.71
N VAL A 140 -6.49 3.66 -8.54
CA VAL A 140 -5.28 3.84 -7.73
C VAL A 140 -5.62 4.73 -6.54
N PHE A 141 -5.83 4.10 -5.38
CA PHE A 141 -6.04 4.78 -4.11
C PHE A 141 -4.69 5.11 -3.51
N VAL A 142 -4.40 6.40 -3.30
CA VAL A 142 -3.10 6.87 -2.79
C VAL A 142 -3.29 7.57 -1.46
N VAL A 143 -2.44 7.26 -0.49
CA VAL A 143 -2.29 7.99 0.77
C VAL A 143 -0.95 8.72 0.76
N ALA A 144 -0.96 10.03 0.98
CA ALA A 144 0.22 10.84 1.25
C ALA A 144 0.36 11.05 2.77
N VAL A 145 1.58 10.91 3.29
CA VAL A 145 1.89 10.91 4.72
C VAL A 145 3.06 11.87 4.99
N ASP A 146 2.90 12.75 5.99
CA ASP A 146 3.95 13.69 6.42
C ASP A 146 5.03 13.01 7.25
N LEU A 147 6.19 12.69 6.64
CA LEU A 147 7.30 12.04 7.34
C LEU A 147 8.03 12.95 8.34
N ARG A 148 7.72 14.26 8.35
CA ARG A 148 8.21 15.16 9.40
C ARG A 148 7.55 14.83 10.73
N ARG A 149 6.28 14.38 10.71
CA ARG A 149 5.45 14.11 11.90
C ARG A 149 5.08 12.64 12.10
N VAL A 150 5.29 11.79 11.09
CA VAL A 150 4.92 10.37 11.10
C VAL A 150 6.15 9.51 10.94
N ASP A 151 6.18 8.41 11.68
CA ASP A 151 7.20 7.37 11.58
C ASP A 151 6.65 6.13 10.87
N LEU A 152 7.47 5.53 10.01
CA LEU A 152 7.20 4.29 9.30
C LEU A 152 7.96 3.14 9.95
N HIS A 153 7.22 2.10 10.32
CA HIS A 153 7.77 0.91 10.95
C HIS A 153 7.59 -0.30 10.02
N ALA A 154 8.60 -1.15 9.94
CA ALA A 154 8.49 -2.48 9.35
C ALA A 154 8.18 -3.52 10.45
N MET A 155 7.40 -4.54 10.11
CA MET A 155 7.14 -5.68 10.99
C MET A 155 7.29 -6.97 10.19
N ALA A 156 8.17 -7.88 10.64
CA ALA A 156 8.26 -9.21 10.05
C ALA A 156 7.05 -10.05 10.46
N GLY A 157 6.40 -10.69 9.48
CA GLY A 157 5.35 -11.67 9.74
C GLY A 157 5.89 -12.92 10.42
N TYR A 158 5.04 -13.67 11.11
CA TYR A 158 5.50 -14.85 11.86
C TYR A 158 6.05 -15.94 10.95
N GLN A 159 5.71 -15.91 9.65
CA GLN A 159 6.15 -16.88 8.65
C GLN A 159 6.90 -16.22 7.49
N GLU A 160 6.40 -15.11 6.94
CA GLU A 160 7.03 -14.41 5.82
C GLU A 160 7.62 -13.05 6.24
N PRO A 161 8.76 -12.63 5.66
CA PRO A 161 9.57 -13.40 4.71
C PRO A 161 10.27 -14.58 5.40
N LYS A 162 10.21 -15.78 4.81
CA LYS A 162 10.91 -16.96 5.29
C LYS A 162 12.42 -16.69 5.32
N SER A 163 13.03 -16.89 6.48
CA SER A 163 14.48 -16.78 6.61
C SER A 163 15.17 -18.08 6.19
N PHE A 164 16.26 -17.95 5.45
CA PHE A 164 17.22 -19.05 5.23
C PHE A 164 18.53 -18.84 5.99
N GLU A 165 18.68 -17.69 6.66
CA GLU A 165 19.85 -17.37 7.48
C GLU A 165 19.70 -17.93 8.90
N VAL A 166 20.82 -18.40 9.48
CA VAL A 166 20.86 -18.96 10.85
C VAL A 166 20.43 -17.93 11.90
N ALA A 167 20.79 -16.66 11.73
CA ALA A 167 20.37 -15.59 12.63
C ALA A 167 18.84 -15.39 12.57
N GLY A 168 18.27 -15.38 11.36
CA GLY A 168 16.84 -15.18 11.16
C GLY A 168 15.98 -16.39 11.57
N SER A 169 16.52 -17.60 11.64
CA SER A 169 15.79 -18.77 12.18
C SER A 169 15.64 -18.75 13.71
N LYS A 170 16.52 -18.03 14.41
CA LYS A 170 16.48 -17.83 15.87
C LYS A 170 15.74 -16.55 16.28
N TYR A 171 15.50 -15.64 15.35
CA TYR A 171 14.85 -14.37 15.60
C TYR A 171 13.38 -14.55 15.98
N LYS A 172 12.99 -13.98 17.14
CA LYS A 172 11.62 -14.02 17.64
C LYS A 172 10.80 -12.91 16.96
N ARG A 173 9.87 -13.31 16.09
CA ARG A 173 9.02 -12.38 15.35
C ARG A 173 7.77 -12.02 16.13
N ALA A 174 7.63 -10.75 16.52
CA ALA A 174 6.40 -10.25 17.13
C ALA A 174 5.20 -10.46 16.19
N ALA A 175 5.38 -10.04 14.93
CA ALA A 175 4.40 -10.18 13.85
C ALA A 175 3.05 -9.52 14.13
N LYS A 176 3.06 -8.47 14.96
CA LYS A 176 1.88 -7.75 15.43
C LYS A 176 2.34 -6.35 15.86
N ILE A 177 1.48 -5.36 15.70
CA ILE A 177 1.76 -3.99 16.18
C ILE A 177 1.96 -4.04 17.70
N PRO A 178 3.09 -3.49 18.21
CA PRO A 178 3.34 -3.45 19.64
C PRO A 178 2.30 -2.59 20.39
N THR A 179 1.94 -3.01 21.60
CA THR A 179 0.90 -2.33 22.42
C THR A 179 1.25 -0.87 22.72
N GLU A 180 2.53 -0.57 22.90
CA GLU A 180 3.08 0.76 23.14
C GLU A 180 2.95 1.72 21.96
N HIS A 181 2.65 1.20 20.76
CA HIS A 181 2.45 2.00 19.55
C HIS A 181 0.97 2.26 19.25
N VAL A 182 0.06 1.52 19.89
CA VAL A 182 -1.38 1.58 19.62
C VAL A 182 -1.95 3.00 19.80
N SER A 183 -1.57 3.69 20.87
CA SER A 183 -2.04 5.06 21.15
C SER A 183 -1.54 6.11 20.16
N ARG A 184 -0.57 5.80 19.30
CA ARG A 184 -0.07 6.71 18.25
C ARG A 184 -0.34 6.18 16.85
N LEU A 185 -1.04 5.05 16.72
CA LEU A 185 -1.24 4.34 15.47
C LEU A 185 -2.17 5.12 14.53
N LEU A 186 -1.69 5.35 13.31
CA LEU A 186 -2.42 6.08 12.28
C LEU A 186 -2.96 5.15 11.19
N GLY A 187 -2.20 4.13 10.83
CA GLY A 187 -2.58 3.18 9.80
C GLY A 187 -1.56 2.07 9.61
N ALA A 188 -1.93 1.06 8.83
CA ALA A 188 -1.07 -0.06 8.47
C ALA A 188 -1.39 -0.56 7.05
N PHE A 189 -0.39 -1.13 6.39
CA PHE A 189 -0.52 -1.65 5.04
C PHE A 189 0.40 -2.85 4.82
N ASN A 190 0.11 -3.64 3.79
CA ASN A 190 0.84 -4.89 3.54
C ASN A 190 2.33 -4.66 3.25
N GLY A 191 3.13 -5.70 3.52
CA GLY A 191 4.56 -5.70 3.26
C GLY A 191 4.92 -6.17 1.86
N GLY A 192 6.14 -6.68 1.74
CA GLY A 192 6.71 -7.09 0.47
C GLY A 192 6.26 -8.47 -0.01
N PHE A 193 6.80 -8.85 -1.16
CA PHE A 193 6.59 -10.16 -1.77
C PHE A 193 7.06 -11.31 -0.87
N LYS A 194 6.34 -12.41 -0.99
CA LYS A 194 6.69 -13.70 -0.42
C LYS A 194 8.11 -14.09 -0.81
N THR A 195 8.84 -14.78 0.06
CA THR A 195 10.28 -15.03 -0.19
C THR A 195 10.51 -15.87 -1.45
N GLU A 196 9.64 -16.84 -1.71
CA GLU A 196 9.69 -17.67 -2.92
C GLU A 196 9.39 -16.90 -4.22
N HIS A 197 8.77 -15.72 -4.14
CA HIS A 197 8.41 -14.89 -5.30
C HIS A 197 9.50 -13.90 -5.72
N GLY A 198 10.74 -14.09 -5.27
CA GLY A 198 11.87 -13.31 -5.75
C GLY A 198 13.03 -13.13 -4.77
N TYR A 199 12.99 -13.76 -3.60
CA TYR A 199 14.04 -13.71 -2.57
C TYR A 199 14.45 -12.26 -2.23
N TYR A 200 13.46 -11.37 -2.17
CA TYR A 200 13.68 -9.97 -1.86
C TYR A 200 14.06 -9.85 -0.38
N GLY A 201 15.18 -9.18 -0.11
CA GLY A 201 15.78 -9.07 1.20
C GLY A 201 14.89 -8.42 2.26
N MET A 202 15.21 -8.74 3.52
CA MET A 202 14.69 -8.05 4.70
C MET A 202 15.74 -8.10 5.82
N LYS A 203 16.01 -6.95 6.43
CA LYS A 203 16.73 -6.80 7.69
C LYS A 203 15.83 -6.03 8.66
N ILE A 204 15.72 -6.52 9.89
CA ILE A 204 14.94 -5.89 10.96
C ILE A 204 15.59 -6.25 12.31
N ASP A 205 15.56 -5.33 13.27
CA ASP A 205 16.17 -5.51 14.61
C ASP A 205 17.65 -5.97 14.55
N GLY A 206 18.39 -5.45 13.57
CA GLY A 206 19.78 -5.86 13.32
C GLY A 206 19.96 -7.27 12.75
N ILE A 207 18.87 -8.00 12.48
CA ILE A 207 18.88 -9.36 11.93
C ILE A 207 18.50 -9.35 10.46
N THR A 208 19.41 -9.85 9.62
CA THR A 208 19.11 -10.13 8.21
C THR A 208 18.35 -11.46 8.09
N LEU A 209 17.08 -11.38 7.71
CA LEU A 209 16.21 -12.54 7.48
C LEU A 209 16.42 -13.10 6.07
N VAL A 210 16.51 -12.21 5.09
CA VAL A 210 16.75 -12.55 3.68
C VAL A 210 17.81 -11.60 3.15
N LYS A 211 18.85 -12.14 2.52
CA LYS A 211 19.94 -11.35 1.96
C LYS A 211 19.42 -10.41 0.84
N PRO A 212 19.96 -9.20 0.73
CA PRO A 212 19.54 -8.26 -0.29
C PRO A 212 20.02 -8.67 -1.68
N ARG A 213 19.25 -8.32 -2.71
CA ARG A 213 19.57 -8.54 -4.12
C ARG A 213 20.04 -7.23 -4.78
N PRO A 214 21.10 -7.25 -5.62
CA PRO A 214 21.69 -6.03 -6.17
C PRO A 214 20.75 -5.10 -6.95
N LYS A 215 19.80 -5.68 -7.72
CA LYS A 215 18.90 -4.93 -8.60
C LYS A 215 17.51 -4.66 -7.99
N ALA A 216 17.29 -5.07 -6.74
CA ALA A 216 16.00 -4.91 -6.09
C ALA A 216 15.82 -3.47 -5.59
N CYS A 217 14.61 -2.93 -5.71
CA CYS A 217 14.26 -1.69 -5.04
C CYS A 217 14.19 -1.95 -3.54
N THR A 218 14.79 -1.08 -2.74
CA THR A 218 14.93 -1.26 -1.31
C THR A 218 14.35 -0.06 -0.60
N VAL A 219 13.33 -0.30 0.24
CA VAL A 219 12.84 0.65 1.22
C VAL A 219 13.68 0.47 2.48
N ALA A 220 14.35 1.51 2.95
CA ALA A 220 15.18 1.46 4.14
C ALA A 220 14.88 2.65 5.06
N LYS A 221 14.90 2.38 6.37
CA LYS A 221 14.93 3.40 7.42
C LYS A 221 16.31 3.40 8.06
N PHE A 222 16.87 4.59 8.20
CA PHE A 222 18.20 4.81 8.77
C PHE A 222 18.11 5.15 10.26
N ASP A 223 19.25 5.08 10.94
CA ASP A 223 19.37 5.39 12.37
C ASP A 223 18.96 6.82 12.73
N ASP A 224 19.06 7.75 11.77
CA ASP A 224 18.58 9.14 11.89
C ASP A 224 17.08 9.29 11.63
N GLY A 225 16.36 8.19 11.48
CA GLY A 225 14.91 8.15 11.22
C GLY A 225 14.52 8.43 9.77
N LYS A 226 15.45 8.81 8.89
CA LYS A 226 15.12 9.13 7.50
C LYS A 226 14.85 7.87 6.69
N LEU A 227 13.97 8.02 5.71
CA LEU A 227 13.67 6.97 4.73
C LEU A 227 14.47 7.17 3.45
N ARG A 228 14.83 6.05 2.81
CA ARG A 228 15.30 6.03 1.43
C ARG A 228 14.64 4.88 0.69
N ILE A 229 14.23 5.15 -0.54
CA ILE A 229 13.91 4.12 -1.51
C ILE A 229 14.94 4.22 -2.62
N ALA A 230 15.63 3.13 -2.92
CA ALA A 230 16.61 3.07 -4.01
C ALA A 230 16.95 1.62 -4.39
N THR A 231 17.54 1.44 -5.56
CA THR A 231 18.17 0.20 -5.99
C THR A 231 19.29 -0.18 -5.03
N TRP A 232 19.28 -1.42 -4.52
CA TRP A 232 20.22 -1.88 -3.49
C TRP A 232 21.68 -1.55 -3.77
N LYS A 233 22.15 -1.82 -4.99
CA LYS A 233 23.54 -1.56 -5.41
C LYS A 233 24.00 -0.10 -5.18
N THR A 234 23.08 0.85 -5.11
CA THR A 234 23.39 2.27 -4.87
C THR A 234 23.49 2.64 -3.39
N ILE A 235 22.97 1.80 -2.50
CA ILE A 235 22.88 2.04 -1.05
C ILE A 235 23.51 0.93 -0.19
N GLU A 236 24.06 -0.13 -0.80
CA GLU A 236 24.62 -1.27 -0.07
C GLU A 236 25.82 -0.90 0.81
N GLY A 237 26.59 0.12 0.41
CA GLY A 237 27.73 0.63 1.19
C GLY A 237 27.38 1.35 2.48
N ILE A 238 26.08 1.52 2.79
CA ILE A 238 25.58 2.17 4.02
C ILE A 238 24.55 1.29 4.77
N GLU A 239 24.58 -0.02 4.56
CA GLU A 239 23.69 -0.99 5.22
C GLU A 239 23.82 -0.98 6.76
N ASP A 240 25.00 -0.67 7.27
CA ASP A 240 25.33 -0.62 8.70
C ASP A 240 24.50 0.44 9.44
N LYS A 241 24.12 1.53 8.74
CA LYS A 241 23.31 2.64 9.27
C LYS A 241 21.79 2.42 9.13
N MET A 242 21.38 1.27 8.61
CA MET A 242 19.97 0.94 8.41
C MET A 242 19.42 0.20 9.62
N GLN A 243 18.42 0.78 10.27
CA GLN A 243 17.62 0.12 11.31
C GLN A 243 16.90 -1.11 10.72
N TRP A 244 16.29 -0.92 9.55
CA TRP A 244 15.65 -1.97 8.79
C TRP A 244 15.69 -1.66 7.29
N PHE A 245 15.63 -2.70 6.48
CA PHE A 245 15.30 -2.58 5.06
C PHE A 245 14.35 -3.68 4.63
N ARG A 246 13.56 -3.39 3.60
CA ARG A 246 12.72 -4.36 2.91
C ARG A 246 12.80 -4.15 1.40
N GLN A 247 13.08 -5.22 0.69
CA GLN A 247 13.17 -5.18 -0.76
C GLN A 247 11.86 -5.54 -1.47
N ALA A 248 11.75 -5.00 -2.66
CA ALA A 248 10.74 -5.21 -3.67
C ALA A 248 11.41 -5.65 -4.99
N PRO A 249 10.66 -5.96 -6.06
CA PRO A 249 11.18 -5.95 -7.42
C PRO A 249 11.92 -4.64 -7.76
N GLY A 250 12.53 -4.56 -8.95
CA GLY A 250 13.25 -3.34 -9.38
C GLY A 250 12.42 -2.07 -9.19
N CYS A 251 13.04 -0.92 -8.95
CA CYS A 251 12.27 0.30 -8.71
C CYS A 251 11.41 0.60 -9.95
N MET A 252 10.13 0.94 -9.76
CA MET A 252 9.22 1.29 -10.85
C MET A 252 9.56 2.67 -11.40
N TYR A 253 9.86 3.58 -10.48
CA TYR A 253 10.48 4.88 -10.72
C TYR A 253 11.66 5.01 -9.76
N GLU A 254 12.75 5.63 -10.23
CA GLU A 254 13.90 6.00 -9.40
C GLU A 254 14.38 7.39 -9.84
N ASP A 255 14.41 8.33 -8.89
CA ASP A 255 14.79 9.73 -9.11
C ASP A 255 14.03 10.36 -10.30
N GLY A 256 12.71 10.15 -10.32
CA GLY A 256 11.79 10.67 -11.35
C GLY A 256 11.83 9.92 -12.69
N LYS A 257 12.68 8.89 -12.83
CA LYS A 257 12.82 8.14 -14.08
C LYS A 257 12.07 6.81 -14.02
N ARG A 258 11.14 6.62 -14.95
CA ARG A 258 10.44 5.34 -15.13
C ARG A 258 11.43 4.24 -15.52
N HIS A 259 11.29 3.07 -14.91
CA HIS A 259 12.08 1.90 -15.29
C HIS A 259 11.75 1.46 -16.73
N PRO A 260 12.76 1.16 -17.59
CA PRO A 260 12.53 0.80 -19.00
C PRO A 260 11.61 -0.41 -19.20
N GLY A 261 11.67 -1.37 -18.29
CA GLY A 261 10.78 -2.54 -18.27
C GLY A 261 9.28 -2.23 -18.13
N LEU A 262 8.89 -1.01 -17.72
CA LEU A 262 7.49 -0.56 -17.66
C LEU A 262 7.03 0.16 -18.95
N MET A 263 7.88 0.22 -19.98
CA MET A 263 7.43 0.68 -21.30
C MET A 263 6.52 -0.34 -21.97
N ASP A 264 6.66 -1.62 -21.61
CA ASP A 264 5.70 -2.67 -21.93
C ASP A 264 4.48 -2.57 -20.97
N PRO A 265 3.26 -2.31 -21.48
CA PRO A 265 2.06 -2.26 -20.64
C PRO A 265 1.75 -3.59 -19.94
N ASP A 266 2.27 -4.72 -20.45
CA ASP A 266 2.08 -6.07 -19.91
C ASP A 266 3.31 -6.57 -19.12
N ALA A 267 4.10 -5.64 -18.58
CA ALA A 267 5.29 -5.95 -17.80
C ALA A 267 5.03 -6.93 -16.64
N ARG A 268 5.65 -8.11 -16.71
CA ARG A 268 5.52 -9.18 -15.69
C ARG A 268 6.60 -9.14 -14.60
N ALA A 269 7.63 -8.31 -14.75
CA ALA A 269 8.75 -8.24 -13.82
C ALA A 269 8.35 -7.73 -12.40
N TRP A 270 7.18 -7.10 -12.28
CA TRP A 270 6.57 -6.67 -11.02
C TRP A 270 5.40 -7.58 -10.63
N GLY A 271 5.49 -8.87 -10.93
CA GLY A 271 4.47 -9.84 -10.58
C GLY A 271 3.35 -9.93 -11.61
N ALA A 272 2.97 -11.17 -11.87
CA ALA A 272 1.83 -11.62 -12.64
C ALA A 272 1.18 -12.78 -11.87
N THR A 273 -0.07 -13.13 -12.18
CA THR A 273 -0.68 -14.37 -11.65
C THR A 273 0.07 -15.60 -12.16
N LEU A 274 -0.22 -16.77 -11.58
CA LEU A 274 0.32 -18.06 -12.03
C LEU A 274 -0.01 -18.35 -13.52
N ASP A 275 -1.12 -17.81 -14.02
CA ASP A 275 -1.55 -17.93 -15.42
C ASP A 275 -1.04 -16.75 -16.30
N GLY A 276 -0.22 -15.85 -15.73
CA GLY A 276 0.46 -14.76 -16.46
C GLY A 276 -0.32 -13.47 -16.62
N GLU A 277 -1.43 -13.29 -15.87
CA GLU A 277 -2.26 -12.08 -15.87
C GLU A 277 -1.58 -10.93 -15.11
N THR A 278 -1.67 -9.73 -15.68
CA THR A 278 -0.99 -8.52 -15.19
C THR A 278 -1.93 -7.50 -14.57
N VAL A 279 -3.24 -7.62 -14.82
CA VAL A 279 -4.29 -6.80 -14.21
C VAL A 279 -4.71 -7.47 -12.92
N ILE A 280 -4.14 -7.01 -11.81
CA ILE A 280 -4.36 -7.62 -10.51
C ILE A 280 -4.40 -6.54 -9.44
N ARG A 281 -4.79 -6.96 -8.24
CA ARG A 281 -4.63 -6.17 -7.03
C ARG A 281 -3.15 -6.00 -6.68
N ARG A 282 -2.71 -4.76 -6.59
CA ARG A 282 -1.33 -4.35 -6.33
C ARG A 282 -1.26 -3.29 -5.23
N SER A 283 -0.11 -3.20 -4.57
CA SER A 283 0.26 -2.04 -3.75
C SER A 283 1.65 -1.53 -4.06
N ALA A 284 1.91 -0.28 -3.70
CA ALA A 284 3.22 0.35 -3.85
C ALA A 284 3.48 1.31 -2.69
N ILE A 285 4.76 1.62 -2.53
CA ILE A 285 5.29 2.62 -1.61
C ILE A 285 6.26 3.52 -2.37
N GLY A 286 6.22 4.82 -2.10
CA GLY A 286 7.06 5.80 -2.78
C GLY A 286 7.41 6.98 -1.90
N LEU A 287 8.44 7.72 -2.29
CA LEU A 287 8.85 8.97 -1.66
C LEU A 287 8.84 10.08 -2.71
N ASP A 288 8.52 11.30 -2.29
CA ASP A 288 8.83 12.50 -3.06
C ASP A 288 10.35 12.74 -3.16
N GLU A 289 10.73 13.76 -3.91
CA GLU A 289 12.13 14.11 -4.15
C GLU A 289 12.87 14.53 -2.86
N SER A 290 12.20 15.28 -1.97
CA SER A 290 12.78 15.70 -0.67
C SER A 290 12.79 14.57 0.37
N ARG A 291 12.03 13.49 0.14
CA ARG A 291 11.83 12.36 1.06
C ARG A 291 11.12 12.76 2.36
N GLU A 292 10.31 13.82 2.29
CA GLU A 292 9.49 14.30 3.40
C GLU A 292 8.04 13.81 3.28
N VAL A 293 7.63 13.32 2.11
CA VAL A 293 6.30 12.76 1.88
C VAL A 293 6.40 11.29 1.46
N LEU A 294 5.76 10.43 2.25
CA LEU A 294 5.56 9.03 1.90
C LEU A 294 4.24 8.87 1.16
N PHE A 295 4.28 8.18 0.03
CA PHE A 295 3.11 7.74 -0.70
C PHE A 295 2.91 6.24 -0.53
N VAL A 296 1.68 5.82 -0.26
CA VAL A 296 1.28 4.42 -0.23
C VAL A 296 0.08 4.25 -1.14
N ALA A 297 0.14 3.32 -2.09
CA ALA A 297 -0.98 3.02 -2.96
C ALA A 297 -1.47 1.59 -2.82
N ILE A 298 -2.78 1.44 -2.96
CA ILE A 298 -3.46 0.15 -3.17
C ILE A 298 -4.38 0.27 -4.38
N THR A 299 -4.62 -0.84 -5.06
CA THR A 299 -5.41 -0.88 -6.30
C THR A 299 -6.35 -2.07 -6.27
N LYS A 300 -7.45 -2.05 -7.04
CA LYS A 300 -8.29 -3.25 -7.20
C LYS A 300 -7.79 -4.14 -8.32
N ASP A 301 -7.72 -3.60 -9.53
CA ASP A 301 -7.38 -4.34 -10.74
C ASP A 301 -6.56 -3.44 -11.66
N THR A 302 -5.23 -3.46 -11.51
CA THR A 302 -4.33 -2.56 -12.27
C THR A 302 -3.13 -3.31 -12.85
N THR A 303 -2.57 -2.76 -13.93
CA THR A 303 -1.25 -3.14 -14.42
C THR A 303 -0.15 -2.52 -13.56
N ALA A 304 1.06 -3.09 -13.61
CA ALA A 304 2.23 -2.49 -12.96
C ALA A 304 2.47 -1.05 -13.46
N ARG A 305 2.29 -0.82 -14.77
CA ARG A 305 2.48 0.50 -15.37
C ARG A 305 1.46 1.51 -14.85
N ALA A 306 0.18 1.15 -14.78
CA ALA A 306 -0.86 2.04 -14.26
C ALA A 306 -0.57 2.44 -12.80
N LEU A 307 -0.19 1.49 -11.95
CA LEU A 307 0.22 1.78 -10.57
C LEU A 307 1.42 2.73 -10.51
N ALA A 308 2.48 2.46 -11.29
CA ALA A 308 3.69 3.28 -11.30
C ALA A 308 3.41 4.72 -11.76
N ASP A 309 2.68 4.87 -12.86
CA ASP A 309 2.36 6.17 -13.44
C ASP A 309 1.41 6.96 -12.51
N GLY A 310 0.47 6.28 -11.83
CA GLY A 310 -0.38 6.89 -10.81
C GLY A 310 0.39 7.38 -9.59
N MET A 311 1.31 6.57 -9.05
CA MET A 311 2.18 6.96 -7.94
C MET A 311 3.07 8.16 -8.29
N HIS A 312 3.65 8.16 -9.48
CA HIS A 312 4.48 9.27 -9.94
C HIS A 312 3.66 10.55 -10.12
N HIS A 313 2.47 10.46 -10.73
CA HIS A 313 1.55 11.59 -10.88
C HIS A 313 1.09 12.15 -9.52
N ALA A 314 0.94 11.31 -8.50
CA ALA A 314 0.63 11.74 -7.13
C ALA A 314 1.77 12.53 -6.45
N GLY A 315 3.00 12.47 -6.97
CA GLY A 315 4.16 13.20 -6.45
C GLY A 315 5.35 12.33 -6.05
N ALA A 316 5.27 11.00 -6.17
CA ALA A 316 6.39 10.13 -5.85
C ALA A 316 7.50 10.22 -6.93
N ALA A 317 8.72 10.54 -6.52
CA ALA A 317 9.90 10.52 -7.38
C ALA A 317 10.51 9.12 -7.50
N THR A 318 10.44 8.34 -6.43
CA THR A 318 10.94 6.95 -6.40
C THR A 318 9.86 6.03 -5.86
N VAL A 319 9.62 4.90 -6.56
CA VAL A 319 8.47 4.01 -6.31
C VAL A 319 8.93 2.55 -6.30
N ALA A 320 8.57 1.83 -5.25
CA ALA A 320 8.75 0.39 -5.10
C ALA A 320 7.37 -0.32 -5.07
N GLN A 321 7.23 -1.40 -5.84
CA GLN A 321 6.00 -2.21 -5.76
C GLN A 321 6.07 -3.21 -4.61
N LEU A 322 5.03 -3.25 -3.79
CA LEU A 322 4.86 -4.22 -2.70
C LEU A 322 4.13 -5.47 -3.20
N ASP A 323 3.72 -6.34 -2.26
CA ASP A 323 3.09 -7.62 -2.61
C ASP A 323 1.89 -7.44 -3.56
N VAL A 324 1.68 -8.43 -4.41
CA VAL A 324 0.52 -8.52 -5.31
C VAL A 324 -0.26 -9.77 -4.96
N ASN A 325 -1.52 -9.60 -4.58
CA ASN A 325 -2.44 -10.70 -4.28
C ASN A 325 -3.84 -10.12 -4.11
N TRP A 326 -4.88 -10.93 -4.19
CA TRP A 326 -6.23 -10.53 -3.82
C TRP A 326 -6.37 -10.18 -2.32
N SER A 327 -5.81 -10.97 -1.41
CA SER A 327 -6.09 -10.80 0.03
C SER A 327 -5.13 -9.89 0.79
N TYR A 328 -4.00 -9.46 0.22
CA TYR A 328 -2.94 -8.74 0.95
C TYR A 328 -2.93 -7.23 0.73
N PRO A 329 -2.87 -6.68 -0.49
CA PRO A 329 -2.85 -5.24 -0.73
C PRO A 329 -4.04 -4.56 -0.08
N LYS A 330 -3.76 -3.77 0.95
CA LYS A 330 -4.74 -3.04 1.75
C LYS A 330 -4.04 -1.91 2.49
N PHE A 331 -4.80 -0.86 2.76
CA PHE A 331 -4.42 0.20 3.68
C PHE A 331 -5.54 0.27 4.71
N LEU A 332 -5.17 0.09 5.97
CA LEU A 332 -6.09 0.04 7.10
C LEU A 332 -5.85 1.27 7.97
N LEU A 333 -6.94 1.94 8.29
CA LEU A 333 -7.03 2.93 9.35
C LEU A 333 -7.52 2.23 10.63
N TYR A 334 -7.41 2.92 11.76
CA TYR A 334 -7.80 2.37 13.04
C TYR A 334 -8.74 3.32 13.78
N GLU A 335 -9.86 2.78 14.24
CA GLU A 335 -10.87 3.51 15.00
C GLU A 335 -11.01 2.91 16.40
N PRO A 336 -11.21 3.73 17.45
CA PRO A 336 -11.57 3.22 18.76
C PRO A 336 -12.85 2.38 18.70
N VAL A 337 -12.86 1.24 19.40
CA VAL A 337 -14.08 0.48 19.67
C VAL A 337 -14.83 1.18 20.81
N GLU A 338 -16.13 1.41 20.62
CA GLU A 338 -16.97 2.11 21.60
C GLU A 338 -16.91 1.40 22.98
N GLY A 339 -16.64 2.18 24.03
CA GLY A 339 -16.57 1.67 25.41
C GLY A 339 -15.31 0.86 25.75
N GLY A 340 -14.29 0.83 24.89
CA GLY A 340 -13.05 0.06 25.14
C GLY A 340 -11.77 0.80 24.79
N SER A 341 -10.63 0.19 25.13
CA SER A 341 -9.27 0.65 24.79
C SER A 341 -8.67 -0.05 23.56
N THR A 342 -9.52 -0.73 22.78
CA THR A 342 -9.10 -1.50 21.60
C THR A 342 -9.41 -0.74 20.33
N LEU A 343 -8.64 -1.02 19.28
CA LEU A 343 -8.84 -0.44 17.95
C LEU A 343 -9.40 -1.48 17.01
N LYS A 344 -10.34 -1.07 16.16
CA LYS A 344 -10.79 -1.84 15.01
C LYS A 344 -10.15 -1.30 13.73
N ALA A 345 -9.74 -2.19 12.84
CA ALA A 345 -9.23 -1.86 11.52
C ALA A 345 -10.38 -1.51 10.57
N VAL A 346 -10.19 -0.46 9.78
CA VAL A 346 -11.14 0.03 8.76
C VAL A 346 -10.40 0.23 7.44
N PRO A 347 -10.86 -0.33 6.32
CA PRO A 347 -10.14 -0.23 5.06
C PRO A 347 -10.31 1.17 4.47
N LEU A 348 -9.26 1.68 3.83
CA LEU A 348 -9.25 2.99 3.17
C LEU A 348 -10.41 3.18 2.17
N ALA A 349 -10.78 2.10 1.49
CA ALA A 349 -11.88 2.04 0.53
C ALA A 349 -12.61 0.69 0.64
N LYS A 350 -13.86 0.64 0.14
CA LYS A 350 -14.65 -0.60 0.10
C LYS A 350 -14.06 -1.62 -0.88
N GLY A 351 -14.17 -2.91 -0.54
CA GLY A 351 -13.75 -4.03 -1.39
C GLY A 351 -12.36 -4.61 -1.06
N PHE A 352 -11.74 -4.16 0.04
CA PHE A 352 -10.51 -4.74 0.58
C PHE A 352 -10.82 -5.60 1.82
N GLU A 353 -10.54 -6.89 1.72
CA GLU A 353 -10.75 -7.87 2.79
C GLU A 353 -9.82 -7.59 3.98
N HIS A 354 -10.36 -7.61 5.19
CA HIS A 354 -9.62 -7.41 6.43
C HIS A 354 -10.38 -8.06 7.59
N LYS A 355 -9.67 -8.30 8.70
CA LYS A 355 -10.27 -8.61 9.99
C LYS A 355 -10.42 -7.33 10.80
N GLU A 356 -11.40 -7.29 11.69
CA GLU A 356 -11.59 -6.14 12.58
C GLU A 356 -10.38 -5.89 13.48
N ASP A 357 -9.61 -6.92 13.81
CA ASP A 357 -8.42 -6.84 14.66
C ASP A 357 -7.10 -6.92 13.88
N GLU A 358 -7.12 -6.70 12.55
CA GLU A 358 -5.96 -6.90 11.69
C GLU A 358 -4.74 -6.08 12.17
N TYR A 359 -3.61 -6.77 12.34
CA TYR A 359 -2.33 -6.29 12.89
C TYR A 359 -2.32 -5.85 14.36
N VAL A 360 -3.46 -5.55 15.00
CA VAL A 360 -3.56 -5.09 16.40
C VAL A 360 -4.09 -6.14 17.39
N GLY A 361 -4.71 -7.21 16.90
CA GLY A 361 -5.18 -8.35 17.70
C GLY A 361 -4.37 -9.61 17.43
N ALA A 362 -4.58 -10.25 16.28
CA ALA A 362 -3.85 -11.44 15.88
C ALA A 362 -2.46 -11.14 15.29
N ARG A 363 -1.54 -12.12 15.40
CA ARG A 363 -0.24 -12.10 14.71
C ARG A 363 -0.45 -12.32 13.22
N SER A 364 0.20 -11.50 12.38
CA SER A 364 0.14 -11.59 10.93
C SER A 364 1.15 -12.59 10.38
N MET A 365 0.70 -13.39 9.41
CA MET A 365 1.55 -14.37 8.72
C MET A 365 2.60 -13.70 7.85
N ARG A 366 2.22 -12.59 7.20
CA ARG A 366 3.04 -11.81 6.28
C ARG A 366 3.63 -10.60 6.98
N ASP A 367 4.74 -10.11 6.45
CA ASP A 367 5.28 -8.81 6.83
C ASP A 367 4.32 -7.70 6.43
N PHE A 368 4.41 -6.59 7.17
CA PHE A 368 3.59 -5.41 6.97
C PHE A 368 4.33 -4.17 7.44
N PHE A 369 3.81 -3.01 7.05
CA PHE A 369 4.25 -1.72 7.54
C PHE A 369 3.13 -1.08 8.37
N TYR A 370 3.50 -0.25 9.33
CA TYR A 370 2.55 0.56 10.07
C TYR A 370 3.11 1.95 10.36
N LEU A 371 2.19 2.89 10.56
CA LEU A 371 2.44 4.32 10.68
C LEU A 371 2.05 4.77 12.09
N THR A 372 2.95 5.49 12.75
CA THR A 372 2.65 6.11 14.04
C THR A 372 2.98 7.59 14.02
N ARG A 373 2.25 8.43 14.74
CA ARG A 373 2.73 9.78 15.06
C ARG A 373 4.09 9.69 15.76
N LYS A 374 5.04 10.53 15.39
CA LYS A 374 6.29 10.67 16.16
C LYS A 374 5.97 11.16 17.57
N PRO A 375 6.76 10.77 18.59
CA PRO A 375 6.67 11.39 19.92
C PRO A 375 6.88 12.91 19.83
N ASP A 376 6.24 13.65 20.73
CA ASP A 376 6.48 15.08 20.85
C ASP A 376 7.97 15.32 21.19
N GLY A 377 8.70 16.04 20.33
CA GLY A 377 10.12 16.38 20.53
C GLY A 377 11.11 15.82 19.50
N ASP A 378 10.70 14.92 18.60
CA ASP A 378 11.56 14.31 17.55
C ASP A 378 11.46 15.03 16.18
N GLY A 379 11.23 16.36 16.20
CA GLY A 379 10.99 17.20 15.01
C GLY A 379 12.23 17.88 14.44
#